data_AF-A0A538DZJ5-F1
#
_entry.id   AF-A0A538DZJ5-F1
#
_cell.length_a   1.000
_cell.length_b   1.000
_cell.length_c   1.000
_cell.angle_alpha   90.00
_cell.angle_beta   90.00
_cell.angle_gamma   90.00
#
_symmetry.space_group_name_H-M   'P 1'
#
loop_
_entity.id
_entity.type
_entity.pdbx_description
1 polymer ?
#
loop_
_entity_poly.entity_id
_entity_poly.type
_entity_poly.pdbx_seq_one_letter_code
_entity_poly.pdbx_strand_id
1 'polypeptide(L)'
;GGRAGEGYAAQGNILVAGETVDALAETFESTARKPLAKRLLDCLDAAQAAGGDRRGQQSSSLLIVGSEQGYAGLSDVAVDLRVDDHPRPLEELRRLFSIHERLYGKTPRPKWIEVDDGLRKEIEDRLAVLGFDRLEDWAGEANLEERVDGMDAIDPVVLAELRTRSA
;
A
#
# COMPACT_ATOMS: atom_id res chain seq x y z
N GLY A 1 -5.62 -18.19 21.49
CA GLY A 1 -4.27 -18.78 21.45
C GLY A 1 -3.26 -17.71 21.07
N GLY A 2 -1.98 -18.05 21.09
CA GLY A 2 -0.93 -17.11 20.67
C GLY A 2 0.36 -17.85 20.31
N ARG A 3 1.15 -17.26 19.42
CA ARG A 3 2.47 -17.71 19.00
C ARG A 3 3.39 -16.48 18.92
N ALA A 4 4.65 -16.64 19.28
CA ALA A 4 5.63 -15.56 19.21
C ALA A 4 6.96 -16.11 18.68
N GLY A 5 7.75 -15.23 18.10
CA GLY A 5 9.06 -15.54 17.55
C GLY A 5 9.91 -14.28 17.48
N GLU A 6 10.96 -14.31 16.66
CA GLU A 6 11.86 -13.17 16.51
C GLU A 6 11.12 -11.97 15.90
N GLY A 7 10.96 -10.90 16.69
CA GLY A 7 10.37 -9.64 16.25
C GLY A 7 8.85 -9.67 16.03
N TYR A 8 8.12 -10.69 16.52
CA TYR A 8 6.66 -10.72 16.44
C TYR A 8 5.98 -11.48 17.57
N ALA A 9 4.71 -11.12 17.80
CA ALA A 9 3.75 -11.91 18.56
C ALA A 9 2.40 -11.89 17.83
N ALA A 10 1.82 -13.07 17.58
CA ALA A 10 0.52 -13.27 16.97
C ALA A 10 -0.45 -13.81 18.02
N GLN A 11 -1.63 -13.21 18.13
CA GLN A 11 -2.63 -13.57 19.12
C GLN A 11 -4.04 -13.52 18.53
N GLY A 12 -4.94 -14.33 19.11
CA GLY A 12 -6.35 -14.25 18.79
C GLY A 12 -7.23 -14.99 19.78
N ASN A 13 -8.46 -14.52 19.93
CA ASN A 13 -9.51 -15.10 20.77
C ASN A 13 -10.73 -15.44 19.91
N ILE A 14 -11.55 -16.40 20.37
CA ILE A 14 -12.78 -16.81 19.67
C ILE A 14 -12.51 -17.29 18.23
N LEU A 15 -11.29 -17.76 17.96
CA LEU A 15 -10.89 -18.28 16.66
C LEU A 15 -11.64 -19.57 16.34
N VAL A 16 -11.86 -19.85 15.05
CA VAL A 16 -12.41 -21.12 14.59
C VAL A 16 -11.53 -22.27 15.09
N ALA A 17 -10.21 -22.15 14.91
CA ALA A 17 -9.23 -23.15 15.32
C ALA A 17 -7.85 -22.51 15.61
N GLY A 18 -6.87 -23.31 16.04
CA GLY A 18 -5.51 -22.84 16.39
C GLY A 18 -4.70 -22.38 15.18
N GLU A 19 -4.99 -22.99 14.04
CA GLU A 19 -4.38 -22.82 12.72
C GLU A 19 -4.42 -21.36 12.25
N THR A 20 -5.40 -20.57 12.71
CA THR A 20 -5.46 -19.12 12.43
C THR A 20 -4.24 -18.37 12.96
N VAL A 21 -3.76 -18.72 14.17
CA VAL A 21 -2.57 -18.08 14.75
C VAL A 21 -1.29 -18.64 14.14
N ASP A 22 -1.28 -19.91 13.78
CA ASP A 22 -0.15 -20.51 13.07
C ASP A 22 0.03 -19.87 11.70
N ALA A 23 -1.05 -19.64 10.96
CA ALA A 23 -1.03 -18.95 9.67
C ALA A 23 -0.48 -17.51 9.76
N LEU A 24 -0.80 -16.76 10.83
CA LEU A 24 -0.19 -15.45 11.09
C LEU A 24 1.34 -15.56 11.21
N ALA A 25 1.80 -16.46 12.08
CA ALA A 25 3.21 -16.63 12.40
C ALA A 25 4.02 -17.12 11.19
N GLU A 26 3.55 -18.15 10.52
CA GLU A 26 4.21 -18.76 9.36
C GLU A 26 4.27 -17.78 8.17
N THR A 27 3.20 -17.00 7.97
CA THR A 27 3.20 -15.97 6.93
C THR A 27 4.18 -14.85 7.26
N PHE A 28 4.25 -14.42 8.52
CA PHE A 28 5.19 -13.38 8.93
C PHE A 28 6.64 -13.80 8.72
N GLU A 29 6.98 -15.05 9.09
CA GLU A 29 8.31 -15.65 8.94
C GLU A 29 8.67 -15.84 7.45
N SER A 30 7.77 -16.40 6.64
CA SER A 30 8.03 -16.70 5.22
C SER A 30 8.10 -15.46 4.32
N THR A 31 7.56 -14.32 4.77
CA THR A 31 7.53 -13.06 4.01
C THR A 31 8.59 -12.05 4.41
N ALA A 32 9.64 -12.46 5.14
CA ALA A 32 10.68 -11.57 5.68
C ALA A 32 11.33 -10.58 4.68
N ARG A 33 11.31 -10.89 3.37
CA ARG A 33 11.84 -10.01 2.30
C ARG A 33 10.89 -8.91 1.82
N LYS A 34 9.64 -8.87 2.30
CA LYS A 34 8.65 -7.85 1.93
C LYS A 34 8.70 -6.66 2.91
N PRO A 35 8.25 -5.45 2.50
CA PRO A 35 8.00 -4.35 3.43
C PRO A 35 7.04 -4.77 4.55
N LEU A 36 7.27 -4.29 5.78
CA LEU A 36 6.51 -4.70 6.98
C LEU A 36 4.99 -4.60 6.79
N ALA A 37 4.49 -3.51 6.19
CA ALA A 37 3.07 -3.33 5.91
C ALA A 37 2.48 -4.47 5.08
N LYS A 38 3.17 -4.88 4.01
CA LYS A 38 2.73 -5.97 3.13
C LYS A 38 2.77 -7.30 3.86
N ARG A 39 3.79 -7.53 4.69
CA ARG A 39 3.88 -8.73 5.54
C ARG A 39 2.66 -8.84 6.46
N LEU A 40 2.31 -7.77 7.17
CA LEU A 40 1.18 -7.75 8.09
C LEU A 40 -0.16 -7.97 7.37
N LEU A 41 -0.38 -7.35 6.20
CA LEU A 41 -1.57 -7.59 5.38
C LEU A 41 -1.65 -9.04 4.90
N ASP A 42 -0.54 -9.61 4.43
CA ASP A 42 -0.47 -11.02 4.03
C ASP A 42 -0.77 -11.96 5.18
N CYS A 43 -0.31 -11.63 6.40
CA CYS A 43 -0.64 -12.39 7.61
C CYS A 43 -2.14 -12.38 7.88
N LEU A 44 -2.79 -11.21 7.80
CA LEU A 44 -4.24 -11.10 8.04
C LEU A 44 -5.05 -11.94 7.05
N ASP A 45 -4.69 -11.91 5.77
CA ASP A 45 -5.34 -12.75 4.75
C ASP A 45 -5.15 -14.24 5.02
N ALA A 46 -3.93 -14.67 5.35
CA ALA A 46 -3.64 -16.07 5.64
C ALA A 46 -4.40 -16.56 6.88
N ALA A 47 -4.47 -15.73 7.92
CA ALA A 47 -5.22 -16.01 9.13
C ALA A 47 -6.73 -16.17 8.85
N GLN A 48 -7.29 -15.26 8.04
CA GLN A 48 -8.70 -15.33 7.64
C GLN A 48 -8.98 -16.57 6.78
N ALA A 49 -8.07 -16.93 5.86
CA ALA A 49 -8.17 -18.15 5.06
C ALA A 49 -8.08 -19.43 5.91
N ALA A 50 -7.33 -19.40 7.01
CA ALA A 50 -7.26 -20.47 8.01
C ALA A 50 -8.45 -20.51 8.98
N GLY A 51 -9.52 -19.75 8.71
CA GLY A 51 -10.80 -19.79 9.43
C GLY A 51 -11.12 -18.53 10.23
N GLY A 52 -10.12 -17.74 10.64
CA GLY A 52 -10.32 -16.46 11.31
C GLY A 52 -11.10 -16.54 12.63
N ASP A 53 -11.77 -15.44 12.96
CA ASP A 53 -12.71 -15.36 14.10
C ASP A 53 -14.00 -16.12 13.76
N ARG A 54 -14.50 -16.93 14.71
CA ARG A 54 -15.72 -17.74 14.54
C ARG A 54 -16.96 -16.90 14.25
N ARG A 55 -16.95 -15.61 14.58
CA ARG A 55 -18.05 -14.66 14.33
C ARG A 55 -18.00 -14.04 12.93
N GLY A 56 -16.97 -14.34 12.14
CA GLY A 56 -16.69 -13.68 10.88
C GLY A 56 -15.85 -12.41 11.04
N GLN A 57 -15.92 -11.51 10.08
CA GLN A 57 -15.15 -10.27 10.02
C GLN A 57 -16.08 -9.05 10.04
N GLN A 58 -15.66 -7.97 10.69
CA GLN A 58 -16.41 -6.71 10.74
C GLN A 58 -15.48 -5.50 10.61
N SER A 59 -14.31 -5.54 11.24
CA SER A 59 -13.34 -4.46 11.20
C SER A 59 -11.91 -4.96 10.99
N SER A 60 -11.02 -4.06 10.59
CA SER A 60 -9.58 -4.31 10.53
C SER A 60 -8.79 -3.01 10.55
N SER A 61 -7.53 -3.07 10.95
CA SER A 61 -6.66 -1.89 10.99
C SER A 61 -5.20 -2.28 10.80
N LEU A 62 -4.41 -1.33 10.30
CA LEU A 62 -2.95 -1.43 10.18
C LEU A 62 -2.32 -0.16 10.75
N LEU A 63 -1.49 -0.34 11.78
CA LEU A 63 -0.68 0.74 12.37
C LEU A 63 0.80 0.37 12.24
N ILE A 64 1.60 1.27 11.68
CA ILE A 64 3.06 1.14 11.59
C ILE A 64 3.67 2.44 12.08
N VAL A 65 4.57 2.29 13.04
CA VAL A 65 5.32 3.40 13.62
C VAL A 65 6.81 3.17 13.45
N GLY A 66 7.55 4.26 13.24
CA GLY A 66 8.99 4.26 13.13
C GLY A 66 9.52 5.69 13.19
N SER A 67 10.66 5.88 13.83
CA SER A 67 11.29 7.20 14.02
C SER A 67 11.33 7.97 12.70
N GLU A 68 10.70 9.15 12.67
CA GLU A 68 10.68 10.08 11.52
C GLU A 68 10.14 9.46 10.22
N GLN A 69 9.33 8.39 10.30
CA GLN A 69 8.76 7.72 9.13
C GLN A 69 7.37 8.22 8.74
N GLY A 70 6.79 9.15 9.50
CA GLY A 70 5.51 9.77 9.17
C GLY A 70 5.61 10.80 8.05
N TYR A 71 4.47 11.39 7.72
CA TYR A 71 4.36 12.36 6.62
C TYR A 71 5.38 13.50 6.76
N ALA A 72 6.16 13.73 5.68
CA ALA A 72 7.26 14.69 5.63
C ALA A 72 8.31 14.55 6.76
N GLY A 73 8.40 13.39 7.43
CA GLY A 73 9.25 13.18 8.59
C GLY A 73 8.81 13.94 9.85
N LEU A 74 7.57 14.47 9.88
CA LEU A 74 7.06 15.31 10.96
C LEU A 74 6.36 14.52 12.08
N SER A 75 6.31 13.19 11.97
CA SER A 75 5.79 12.28 12.99
C SER A 75 6.40 10.89 12.85
N ASP A 76 6.11 10.01 13.80
CA ASP A 76 6.55 8.61 13.77
C ASP A 76 5.53 7.66 13.12
N VAL A 77 4.34 8.15 12.75
CA VAL A 77 3.25 7.30 12.23
C VAL A 77 3.41 7.14 10.71
N ALA A 78 3.98 6.02 10.29
CA ALA A 78 4.23 5.72 8.89
C ALA A 78 2.96 5.24 8.15
N VAL A 79 2.09 4.49 8.83
CA VAL A 79 0.80 4.01 8.31
C VAL A 79 -0.19 3.96 9.46
N ASP A 80 -1.37 4.55 9.31
CA ASP A 80 -2.52 4.35 10.20
C ASP A 80 -3.78 4.26 9.34
N LEU A 81 -4.25 3.04 9.13
CA LEU A 81 -5.40 2.73 8.29
C LEU A 81 -6.40 1.90 9.07
N ARG A 82 -7.67 2.26 8.95
CA ARG A 82 -8.77 1.65 9.70
C ARG A 82 -9.97 1.42 8.80
N VAL A 83 -10.56 0.24 8.94
CA VAL A 83 -11.88 -0.10 8.43
C VAL A 83 -12.69 -0.51 9.63
N ASP A 84 -13.48 0.41 10.18
CA ASP A 84 -14.17 0.20 11.46
C ASP A 84 -15.46 -0.62 11.31
N ASP A 85 -16.09 -0.64 10.12
CA ASP A 85 -17.24 -1.50 9.81
C ASP A 85 -17.33 -1.78 8.30
N HIS A 86 -17.16 -3.04 7.90
CA HIS A 86 -17.37 -3.52 6.53
C HIS A 86 -17.54 -5.06 6.54
N PRO A 87 -18.37 -5.67 5.67
CA PRO A 87 -18.49 -7.13 5.58
C PRO A 87 -17.21 -7.84 5.09
N ARG A 88 -16.30 -7.08 4.47
CA ARG A 88 -15.00 -7.54 3.95
C ARG A 88 -13.89 -6.54 4.31
N PRO A 89 -13.59 -6.35 5.60
CA PRO A 89 -12.72 -5.28 6.05
C PRO A 89 -11.26 -5.49 5.62
N LEU A 90 -10.79 -6.73 5.48
CA LEU A 90 -9.42 -7.01 5.01
C LEU A 90 -9.21 -6.61 3.55
N GLU A 91 -10.17 -6.91 2.67
CA GLU A 91 -10.14 -6.46 1.28
C GLU A 91 -10.12 -4.92 1.20
N GLU A 92 -10.94 -4.28 2.03
CA GLU A 92 -11.02 -2.83 2.09
C GLU A 92 -9.75 -2.20 2.67
N LEU A 93 -9.13 -2.81 3.69
CA LEU A 93 -7.87 -2.38 4.24
C LEU A 93 -6.74 -2.46 3.21
N ARG A 94 -6.73 -3.49 2.36
CA ARG A 94 -5.79 -3.59 1.23
C ARG A 94 -6.03 -2.50 0.18
N ARG A 95 -7.28 -2.17 -0.10
CA ARG A 95 -7.63 -1.04 -0.99
C ARG A 95 -7.15 0.29 -0.43
N LEU A 96 -7.35 0.54 0.87
CA LEU A 96 -6.83 1.73 1.54
C LEU A 96 -5.30 1.76 1.52
N PHE A 97 -4.66 0.61 1.75
CA PHE A 97 -3.20 0.52 1.71
C PHE A 97 -2.63 0.75 0.31
N SER A 98 -3.29 0.31 -0.77
CA SER A 98 -2.84 0.60 -2.13
C SER A 98 -2.95 2.08 -2.48
N ILE A 99 -4.00 2.77 -2.00
CA ILE A 99 -4.12 4.23 -2.10
C ILE A 99 -2.98 4.91 -1.31
N HIS A 100 -2.74 4.47 -0.08
CA HIS A 100 -1.66 4.99 0.75
C HIS A 100 -0.29 4.80 0.08
N GLU A 101 0.02 3.61 -0.45
CA GLU A 101 1.26 3.37 -1.19
C GLU A 101 1.36 4.25 -2.42
N ARG A 102 0.27 4.45 -3.16
CA ARG A 102 0.25 5.32 -4.34
C ARG A 102 0.58 6.77 -3.97
N LEU A 103 -0.05 7.31 -2.94
CA LEU A 103 0.13 8.72 -2.55
C LEU A 103 1.45 8.98 -1.83
N TYR A 104 1.83 8.13 -0.87
CA TYR A 104 2.93 8.40 0.06
C TYR A 104 4.14 7.47 -0.09
N GLY A 105 4.03 6.42 -0.92
CA GLY A 105 5.15 5.54 -1.20
C GLY A 105 6.28 6.27 -1.94
N LYS A 106 7.49 5.68 -1.90
CA LYS A 106 8.66 6.20 -2.63
C LYS A 106 9.15 5.15 -3.61
N THR A 107 9.18 5.48 -4.89
CA THR A 107 9.83 4.65 -5.91
C THR A 107 11.32 5.01 -5.97
N PRO A 108 12.25 4.08 -5.68
CA PRO A 108 13.69 4.35 -5.81
C PRO A 108 14.04 4.83 -7.21
N ARG A 109 14.84 5.89 -7.33
CA ARG A 109 15.18 6.52 -8.62
C ARG A 109 15.65 5.54 -9.71
N PRO A 110 16.45 4.50 -9.43
CA PRO A 110 16.83 3.50 -10.44
C PRO A 110 15.67 2.68 -11.04
N LYS A 111 14.46 2.76 -10.48
CA LYS A 111 13.24 2.13 -11.00
C LYS A 111 12.37 3.07 -11.83
N TRP A 112 12.75 4.34 -11.93
CA TRP A 112 12.04 5.30 -12.78
C TRP A 112 12.31 4.97 -14.24
N ILE A 113 11.33 5.28 -15.08
CA ILE A 113 11.38 4.98 -16.51
C ILE A 113 11.90 6.22 -17.22
N GLU A 114 12.95 6.07 -18.03
CA GLU A 114 13.45 7.13 -18.89
C GLU A 114 12.39 7.51 -19.94
N VAL A 115 12.17 8.81 -20.12
CA VAL A 115 11.16 9.33 -21.04
C VAL A 115 11.80 9.61 -22.40
N ASP A 116 11.76 8.59 -23.26
CA ASP A 116 12.06 8.75 -24.68
C ASP A 116 10.98 9.56 -25.43
N ASP A 117 11.21 9.87 -26.71
CA ASP A 117 10.27 10.67 -27.51
C ASP A 117 8.89 10.03 -27.65
N GLY A 118 8.82 8.70 -27.64
CA GLY A 118 7.55 7.97 -27.75
C GLY A 118 6.73 8.07 -26.48
N LEU A 119 7.36 7.84 -25.33
CA LEU A 119 6.72 7.98 -24.02
C LEU A 119 6.39 9.44 -23.71
N ARG A 120 7.23 10.38 -24.15
CA ARG A 120 6.97 11.81 -24.03
C ARG A 120 5.65 12.19 -24.69
N LYS A 121 5.49 11.77 -25.95
CA LYS A 121 4.26 12.02 -26.70
C LYS A 121 3.04 11.35 -26.04
N GLU A 122 3.20 10.12 -25.54
CA GLU A 122 2.12 9.46 -24.80
C GLU A 122 1.69 10.28 -23.57
N ILE A 123 2.65 10.78 -22.79
CA ILE A 123 2.36 11.59 -21.61
C ILE A 123 1.62 12.87 -22.02
N GLU A 124 2.11 13.59 -23.03
CA GLU A 124 1.50 14.83 -23.55
C GLU A 124 0.06 14.59 -24.05
N ASP A 125 -0.16 13.55 -24.87
CA ASP A 125 -1.49 13.21 -25.40
C ASP A 125 -2.48 12.91 -24.25
N ARG A 126 -2.02 12.21 -23.20
CA ARG A 126 -2.85 11.87 -22.03
C ARG A 126 -3.14 13.07 -21.13
N LEU A 127 -2.16 13.95 -20.94
CA LEU A 127 -2.36 15.19 -20.21
C LEU A 127 -3.39 16.08 -20.93
N ALA A 128 -3.32 16.16 -22.26
CA ALA A 128 -4.29 16.88 -23.07
C ALA A 128 -5.72 16.33 -22.92
N VAL A 129 -5.90 15.00 -22.86
CA VAL A 129 -7.21 14.37 -22.57
C VAL A 129 -7.75 14.83 -21.20
N LEU A 130 -6.87 15.02 -20.22
CA LEU A 130 -7.22 15.46 -18.88
C LEU A 130 -7.32 16.99 -18.75
N GLY A 131 -6.99 17.74 -19.79
CA GLY A 131 -7.03 19.21 -19.80
C GLY A 131 -5.79 19.88 -19.18
N PHE A 132 -4.65 19.19 -19.14
CA PHE A 132 -3.39 19.71 -18.60
C PHE A 132 -2.33 19.82 -19.70
N ASP A 133 -1.48 20.85 -19.61
CA ASP A 133 -0.31 21.01 -20.49
C ASP A 133 0.97 20.45 -19.86
N ARG A 134 1.00 20.34 -18.53
CA ARG A 134 2.21 19.98 -17.77
C ARG A 134 1.94 18.81 -16.83
N LEU A 135 2.92 17.91 -16.74
CA LEU A 135 2.86 16.76 -15.85
C LEU A 135 2.80 17.20 -14.38
N GLU A 136 3.54 18.24 -13.99
CA GLU A 136 3.55 18.73 -12.61
C GLU A 136 2.19 19.26 -12.16
N ASP A 137 1.48 19.97 -13.05
CA ASP A 137 0.18 20.57 -12.73
C ASP A 137 -0.86 19.48 -12.48
N TRP A 138 -0.92 18.49 -13.38
CA TRP A 138 -1.80 17.33 -13.20
C TRP A 138 -1.41 16.51 -11.96
N ALA A 139 -0.11 16.29 -11.72
CA ALA A 139 0.36 15.53 -10.58
C ALA A 139 -0.01 16.19 -9.26
N GLY A 140 0.05 17.52 -9.17
CA GLY A 140 -0.42 18.27 -8.00
C GLY A 140 -1.92 18.06 -7.72
N GLU A 141 -2.77 18.10 -8.76
CA GLU A 141 -4.19 17.78 -8.58
C GLU A 141 -4.44 16.31 -8.22
N ALA A 142 -3.59 15.41 -8.70
CA ALA A 142 -3.65 13.98 -8.40
C ALA A 142 -3.04 13.60 -7.04
N ASN A 143 -2.43 14.54 -6.30
CA ASN A 143 -1.62 14.31 -5.08
C ASN A 143 -0.43 13.36 -5.35
N LEU A 144 0.27 13.58 -6.46
CA LEU A 144 1.44 12.83 -6.92
C LEU A 144 2.65 13.73 -7.19
N GLU A 145 2.62 15.00 -6.78
CA GLU A 145 3.67 15.99 -7.00
C GLU A 145 5.03 15.54 -6.45
N GLU A 146 5.04 14.85 -5.30
CA GLU A 146 6.25 14.28 -4.67
C GLU A 146 6.89 13.14 -5.48
N ARG A 147 6.25 12.70 -6.57
CA ARG A 147 6.71 11.65 -7.49
C ARG A 147 7.03 12.18 -8.88
N VAL A 148 7.07 13.49 -9.06
CA VAL A 148 7.44 14.13 -10.33
C VAL A 148 8.72 14.96 -10.12
N ASP A 149 9.64 14.81 -11.06
CA ASP A 149 10.93 15.51 -11.07
C ASP A 149 11.30 15.83 -12.52
N GLY A 150 10.49 16.70 -13.12
CA GLY A 150 10.53 17.01 -14.55
C GLY A 150 10.03 15.87 -15.45
N MET A 151 10.41 15.93 -16.73
CA MET A 151 9.94 15.02 -17.79
C MET A 151 11.08 14.23 -18.47
N ASP A 152 12.23 14.09 -17.81
CA ASP A 152 13.33 13.25 -18.31
C ASP A 152 13.17 11.79 -17.89
N ALA A 153 12.54 11.57 -16.72
CA ALA A 153 12.15 10.25 -16.23
C ALA A 153 10.84 10.36 -15.46
N ILE A 154 10.03 9.30 -15.48
CA ILE A 154 8.73 9.25 -14.82
C ILE A 154 8.67 8.09 -13.81
N ASP A 155 8.08 8.34 -12.65
CA ASP A 155 7.75 7.28 -11.69
C ASP A 155 6.70 6.35 -12.33
N PRO A 156 6.93 5.02 -12.39
CA PRO A 156 5.95 4.07 -12.93
C PRO A 156 4.56 4.17 -12.27
N VAL A 157 4.48 4.62 -11.01
CA VAL A 157 3.19 4.87 -10.34
C VAL A 157 2.45 6.04 -10.97
N VAL A 158 3.16 7.13 -11.28
CA VAL A 158 2.59 8.33 -11.93
C VAL A 158 2.13 7.98 -13.33
N LEU A 159 2.95 7.26 -14.10
CA LEU A 159 2.58 6.82 -15.46
C LEU A 159 1.35 5.91 -15.45
N ALA A 160 1.28 4.96 -14.51
CA ALA A 160 0.12 4.05 -14.40
C ALA A 160 -1.17 4.80 -14.02
N GLU A 161 -1.09 5.78 -13.11
CA GLU A 161 -2.23 6.62 -12.76
C GLU A 161 -2.66 7.49 -13.95
N LEU A 162 -1.71 8.10 -14.66
CA LEU A 162 -2.00 8.92 -15.84
C LEU A 162 -2.73 8.10 -16.90
N ARG A 163 -2.24 6.89 -17.18
CA ARG A 163 -2.89 5.92 -18.08
C ARG A 163 -4.29 5.55 -17.64
N THR A 164 -4.49 5.35 -16.34
CA THR A 164 -5.79 4.95 -15.78
C THR A 164 -6.82 6.09 -15.87
N ARG A 165 -6.42 7.34 -15.61
CA ARG A 165 -7.33 8.48 -15.62
C ARG A 165 -7.67 9.00 -17.01
N SER A 166 -6.78 8.78 -17.97
CA SER A 166 -6.96 9.17 -19.38
C SER A 166 -7.47 8.04 -20.28
N ALA A 167 -7.91 6.93 -19.69
CA ALA A 167 -8.46 5.77 -20.39
C ALA A 167 -9.90 5.99 -20.90
#